data_AF-A0A031JQD0-F1
#
_entry.id   AF-A0A031JQD0-F1
#
_cell.length_a   1.000
_cell.length_b   1.000
_cell.length_c   1.000
_cell.angle_alpha   90.00
_cell.angle_beta   90.00
_cell.angle_gamma   90.00
#
_symmetry.space_group_name_H-M   'P 1'
#
loop_
_entity.id
_entity.type
_entity.pdbx_description
1 polymer ?
#
loop_
_entity_poly.entity_id
_entity_poly.type
_entity_poly.pdbx_seq_one_letter_code
_entity_poly.pdbx_strand_id
1 'polypeptide(L)'
;MTQLRQIEKSNFIKFRPDIEGMRAIAVLSVLLFHMGFSAIPGGFVGVDIFFVISGFLITQDIYNRSVTEKFNLMEFYLRRVRRIFPSLIAVLIASTVAAVFILLPSELENFSKSALSASISL
;
A
#
# COMPACT_ATOMS: atom_id res chain seq x y z
N MET A 1 -43.72 -8.99 1.62
CA MET A 1 -42.90 -7.78 1.35
C MET A 1 -41.62 -7.68 2.20
N THR A 2 -41.31 -8.64 3.07
CA THR A 2 -40.14 -8.58 3.98
C THR A 2 -38.89 -9.33 3.47
N GLN A 3 -39.03 -10.13 2.40
CA GLN A 3 -37.98 -11.04 1.91
C GLN A 3 -37.07 -10.42 0.82
N LEU A 4 -37.45 -9.29 0.22
CA LEU A 4 -36.70 -8.66 -0.88
C LEU A 4 -35.60 -7.67 -0.41
N ARG A 5 -35.47 -7.45 0.90
CA ARG A 5 -34.52 -6.48 1.48
C ARG A 5 -33.17 -7.09 1.89
N GLN A 6 -32.99 -8.42 1.74
CA GLN A 6 -31.76 -9.14 2.10
C GLN A 6 -30.76 -9.28 0.94
N ILE A 7 -31.15 -8.92 -0.30
CA ILE A 7 -30.27 -9.00 -1.48
C ILE A 7 -29.21 -7.87 -1.47
N GLU A 8 -29.38 -6.87 -0.61
CA GLU A 8 -28.46 -5.74 -0.45
C GLU A 8 -27.42 -5.96 0.66
N LYS A 9 -27.06 -7.22 0.96
CA LYS A 9 -25.83 -7.47 1.72
C LYS A 9 -24.66 -7.17 0.81
N SER A 10 -24.30 -5.89 0.74
CA SER A 10 -23.04 -5.42 0.21
C SER A 10 -21.95 -6.38 0.64
N ASN A 11 -21.25 -6.97 -0.33
CA ASN A 11 -20.04 -7.74 -0.11
C ASN A 11 -18.98 -6.80 0.47
N PHE A 12 -19.10 -6.48 1.76
CA PHE A 12 -18.02 -5.93 2.53
C PHE A 12 -16.95 -7.00 2.52
N ILE A 13 -15.86 -6.74 1.81
CA ILE A 13 -14.63 -7.49 2.01
C ILE A 13 -14.37 -7.42 3.51
N LYS A 14 -14.56 -8.55 4.20
CA LYS A 14 -14.40 -8.63 5.64
C LYS A 14 -12.99 -8.15 5.95
N PHE A 15 -12.87 -7.03 6.64
CA PHE A 15 -11.58 -6.51 7.05
C PHE A 15 -10.89 -7.60 7.90
N ARG A 16 -9.70 -8.00 7.48
CA ARG A 16 -8.91 -9.07 8.09
C ARG A 16 -7.71 -8.47 8.82
N PRO A 17 -7.89 -8.03 10.08
CA PRO A 17 -6.83 -7.37 10.84
C PRO A 17 -5.64 -8.30 11.06
N ASP A 18 -5.86 -9.61 11.08
CA ASP A 18 -4.84 -10.64 11.14
C ASP A 18 -3.89 -10.58 9.93
N ILE A 19 -4.43 -10.49 8.72
CA ILE A 19 -3.60 -10.40 7.50
C ILE A 19 -2.93 -9.03 7.39
N GLU A 20 -3.63 -7.96 7.76
CA GLU A 20 -3.03 -6.63 7.76
C GLU A 20 -1.88 -6.53 8.78
N GLY A 21 -2.03 -7.15 9.94
CA GLY A 21 -0.97 -7.28 10.95
C GLY A 21 0.25 -8.02 10.42
N MET A 22 0.07 -9.12 9.68
CA MET A 22 1.19 -9.82 9.04
C MET A 22 1.93 -8.94 8.03
N ARG A 23 1.21 -8.12 7.24
CA ARG A 23 1.84 -7.14 6.35
C ARG A 23 2.65 -6.09 7.12
N ALA A 24 2.13 -5.61 8.25
CA ALA A 24 2.84 -4.66 9.10
C ALA A 24 4.14 -5.27 9.69
N ILE A 25 4.10 -6.52 10.16
CA ILE A 25 5.28 -7.25 10.64
C ILE A 25 6.32 -7.40 9.53
N ALA A 26 5.88 -7.71 8.32
CA ALA A 26 6.76 -7.84 7.16
C ALA A 26 7.49 -6.52 6.86
N VAL A 27 6.78 -5.39 6.82
CA VAL A 27 7.38 -4.06 6.64
C VAL A 27 8.32 -3.70 7.79
N LEU A 28 7.92 -3.97 9.04
CA LEU A 28 8.76 -3.69 10.21
C LEU A 28 10.08 -4.46 10.17
N SER A 29 10.04 -5.72 9.72
CA SER A 29 11.25 -6.55 9.55
C SER A 29 12.21 -5.94 8.54
N VAL A 30 11.70 -5.39 7.43
CA VAL A 30 12.51 -4.69 6.41
C VAL A 30 13.11 -3.40 6.97
N LEU A 31 12.33 -2.61 7.71
CA LEU A 31 12.79 -1.37 8.32
C LEU A 31 13.91 -1.63 9.32
N LEU A 32 13.72 -2.56 10.25
CA LEU A 32 14.72 -2.89 11.27
C LEU A 32 16.02 -3.43 10.63
N PHE A 33 15.91 -4.22 9.57
CA PHE A 33 17.06 -4.68 8.81
C PHE A 33 17.86 -3.51 8.22
N HIS A 34 17.20 -2.52 7.60
CA HIS A 34 17.88 -1.34 7.05
C HIS A 34 18.43 -0.40 8.13
N MET A 35 17.87 -0.43 9.34
CA MET A 35 18.40 0.31 10.51
C MET A 35 19.66 -0.33 11.10
N GLY A 36 20.14 -1.45 10.55
CA GLY A 36 21.37 -2.11 11.01
C GLY A 36 21.18 -3.01 12.23
N PHE A 37 19.93 -3.40 12.55
CA PHE A 37 19.69 -4.36 13.63
C PHE A 37 20.20 -5.76 13.24
N SER A 38 21.35 -6.14 13.80
CA SER A 38 21.98 -7.45 13.58
C SER A 38 21.16 -8.64 14.08
N ALA A 39 20.15 -8.40 14.94
CA ALA A 39 19.24 -9.40 15.47
C ALA A 39 18.23 -9.96 14.43
N ILE A 40 18.16 -9.37 13.23
CA ILE A 40 17.24 -9.81 12.17
C ILE A 40 18.03 -10.11 10.88
N PRO A 41 18.90 -11.15 10.89
CA PRO A 41 19.52 -11.62 9.67
C PRO A 41 18.43 -12.12 8.72
N GLY A 42 18.30 -11.48 7.55
CA GLY A 42 17.27 -11.85 6.56
C GLY A 42 15.99 -11.02 6.58
N GLY A 43 15.96 -9.86 7.25
CA GLY A 43 14.75 -9.00 7.27
C GLY A 43 14.28 -8.51 5.89
N PHE A 44 15.12 -8.62 4.85
CA PHE A 44 14.73 -8.37 3.45
C PHE A 44 13.64 -9.34 2.95
N VAL A 45 13.52 -10.55 3.51
CA VAL A 45 12.44 -11.52 3.19
C VAL A 45 11.04 -10.94 3.49
N GLY A 46 10.96 -9.94 4.38
CA GLY A 46 9.73 -9.20 4.61
C GLY A 46 9.16 -8.54 3.34
N VAL A 47 10.00 -8.18 2.37
CA VAL A 47 9.55 -7.65 1.07
C VAL A 47 8.73 -8.71 0.32
N ASP A 48 9.26 -9.93 0.21
CA ASP A 48 8.60 -11.04 -0.50
C ASP A 48 7.27 -11.41 0.18
N ILE A 49 7.29 -11.53 1.51
CA ILE A 49 6.08 -11.84 2.30
C ILE A 49 5.01 -10.78 2.08
N PHE A 50 5.37 -9.49 2.12
CA PHE A 50 4.43 -8.40 1.92
C PHE A 50 3.78 -8.46 0.53
N PHE A 51 4.57 -8.70 -0.52
CA PHE A 51 4.06 -8.77 -1.88
C PHE A 51 3.21 -10.01 -2.12
N VAL A 52 3.59 -11.17 -1.62
CA VAL A 52 2.79 -12.41 -1.73
C VAL A 52 1.43 -12.25 -1.06
N ILE A 53 1.39 -11.74 0.18
CA ILE A 53 0.14 -11.51 0.91
C ILE A 53 -0.74 -10.48 0.17
N SER A 54 -0.14 -9.38 -0.28
CA SER A 54 -0.86 -8.35 -1.02
C SER A 54 -1.44 -8.89 -2.33
N GLY A 55 -0.66 -9.69 -3.07
CA GLY A 55 -1.10 -10.36 -4.30
C GLY A 55 -2.26 -11.31 -4.06
N PHE A 56 -2.20 -12.14 -3.02
CA PHE A 56 -3.30 -13.03 -2.63
C PHE A 56 -4.60 -12.26 -2.37
N LEU A 57 -4.54 -11.18 -1.57
CA LEU A 57 -5.71 -10.35 -1.26
C LEU A 57 -6.27 -9.64 -2.50
N ILE A 58 -5.39 -9.15 -3.38
CA ILE A 58 -5.79 -8.49 -4.62
C ILE A 58 -6.52 -9.48 -5.52
N THR A 59 -5.95 -10.67 -5.75
CA THR A 59 -6.57 -11.72 -6.57
C THR A 59 -7.89 -12.18 -5.97
N GLN A 60 -7.98 -12.31 -4.66
CA GLN A 60 -9.23 -12.66 -3.97
C GLN A 60 -10.33 -11.61 -4.20
N ASP A 61 -10.01 -10.31 -4.14
CA ASP A 61 -10.96 -9.22 -4.46
C ASP A 61 -11.42 -9.28 -5.93
N ILE A 62 -10.50 -9.51 -6.87
CA ILE A 62 -10.84 -9.68 -8.30
C ILE A 62 -11.77 -10.86 -8.48
N TYR A 63 -11.41 -12.01 -7.93
CA TYR A 63 -12.15 -13.26 -8.09
C TYR A 63 -13.58 -13.13 -7.54
N ASN A 64 -13.71 -12.66 -6.30
CA ASN A 64 -15.03 -12.50 -5.68
C ASN A 64 -15.93 -11.56 -6.50
N ARG A 65 -15.38 -10.45 -6.98
CA ARG A 65 -16.13 -9.49 -7.82
C ARG A 65 -16.48 -10.05 -9.18
N SER A 66 -15.59 -10.83 -9.80
CA SER A 66 -15.87 -11.47 -11.08
C SER A 66 -17.00 -12.49 -11.00
N VAL A 67 -17.23 -13.09 -9.83
CA VAL A 67 -18.29 -14.09 -9.62
C VAL A 67 -19.62 -13.41 -9.25
N THR A 68 -19.61 -12.29 -8.52
CA THR A 68 -20.84 -11.64 -8.03
C THR A 68 -21.30 -10.41 -8.81
N GLU A 69 -20.42 -9.77 -9.60
CA GLU A 69 -20.68 -8.54 -10.36
C GLU A 69 -19.99 -8.59 -11.75
N LYS A 70 -20.29 -7.65 -12.65
CA LYS A 70 -19.43 -7.41 -13.83
C LYS A 70 -18.17 -6.70 -13.36
N PHE A 71 -17.07 -7.44 -13.20
CA PHE A 71 -15.78 -6.87 -12.84
C PHE A 71 -15.38 -5.74 -13.79
N ASN A 72 -15.17 -4.54 -13.24
CA ASN A 72 -14.67 -3.38 -13.96
C ASN A 72 -13.24 -3.08 -13.52
N LEU A 73 -12.29 -3.26 -14.44
CA LEU A 73 -10.87 -3.02 -14.20
C LEU A 73 -10.57 -1.55 -13.84
N MET A 74 -11.27 -0.61 -14.47
CA MET A 74 -11.11 0.82 -14.20
C MET A 74 -11.54 1.15 -12.77
N GLU A 75 -12.69 0.64 -12.32
CA GLU A 75 -13.18 0.84 -10.96
C GLU A 75 -12.26 0.21 -9.91
N PHE A 76 -11.67 -0.94 -10.24
CA PHE A 76 -10.67 -1.60 -9.42
C PHE A 76 -9.39 -0.75 -9.23
N TYR A 77 -8.89 -0.11 -10.28
CA TYR A 77 -7.73 0.79 -10.18
C TYR A 77 -8.09 2.11 -9.49
N LEU A 78 -9.25 2.70 -9.79
CA LEU A 78 -9.70 3.94 -9.13
C LEU A 78 -9.82 3.80 -7.61
N ARG A 79 -10.30 2.66 -7.11
CA ARG A 79 -10.36 2.38 -5.66
C ARG A 79 -8.97 2.24 -5.04
N ARG A 80 -8.00 1.67 -5.77
CA ARG A 80 -6.60 1.59 -5.34
C ARG A 80 -5.95 2.96 -5.28
N VAL A 81 -6.11 3.75 -6.34
CA VAL A 81 -5.61 5.12 -6.42
C VAL A 81 -6.14 5.94 -5.25
N ARG A 82 -7.46 5.94 -5.02
CA ARG A 82 -8.07 6.68 -3.90
C ARG A 82 -7.56 6.23 -2.52
N ARG A 83 -7.06 5.00 -2.39
CA ARG A 83 -6.49 4.46 -1.16
C ARG A 83 -4.99 4.74 -0.99
N ILE A 84 -4.20 4.71 -2.07
CA ILE A 84 -2.73 4.81 -2.03
C ILE A 84 -2.24 6.26 -2.20
N PHE A 85 -2.92 7.08 -3.02
CA PHE A 85 -2.54 8.47 -3.25
C PHE A 85 -2.50 9.33 -1.98
N PRO A 86 -3.44 9.22 -1.01
CA PRO A 86 -3.38 10.03 0.20
C PRO A 86 -2.07 9.84 0.97
N SER A 87 -1.59 8.59 1.10
CA SER A 87 -0.31 8.31 1.73
C SER A 87 0.87 8.81 0.91
N LEU A 88 0.84 8.71 -0.42
CA LEU A 88 1.90 9.24 -1.28
C LEU A 88 2.03 10.75 -1.09
N ILE A 89 0.93 11.49 -1.21
CA ILE A 89 0.91 12.94 -1.08
C ILE A 89 1.41 13.35 0.31
N ALA A 90 0.95 12.65 1.37
CA ALA A 90 1.41 12.92 2.73
C ALA A 90 2.93 12.74 2.88
N VAL A 91 3.50 11.65 2.34
CA VAL A 91 4.94 11.39 2.39
C VAL A 91 5.73 12.39 1.53
N LEU A 92 5.23 12.76 0.34
CA LEU A 92 5.89 13.76 -0.51
C LEU A 92 5.92 15.13 0.17
N ILE A 93 4.81 15.57 0.76
CA ILE A 93 4.75 16.84 1.50
C ILE A 93 5.67 16.78 2.71
N ALA A 94 5.55 15.74 3.55
CA ALA A 94 6.35 15.62 4.77
C ALA A 94 7.85 15.55 4.47
N SER A 95 8.26 14.77 3.46
CA SER A 95 9.66 14.67 3.06
C SER A 95 10.18 15.94 2.40
N THR A 96 9.35 16.66 1.62
CA THR A 96 9.73 17.95 1.03
C THR A 96 9.91 19.03 2.10
N VAL A 97 9.00 19.09 3.07
CA VAL A 97 9.13 20.01 4.22
C VAL A 97 10.39 19.68 5.00
N ALA A 98 10.61 18.41 5.34
CA ALA A 98 11.81 17.98 6.07
C ALA A 98 13.10 18.27 5.28
N ALA A 99 13.09 18.04 3.96
CA ALA A 99 14.22 18.29 3.06
C ALA A 99 14.70 19.74 3.14
N VAL A 100 13.77 20.72 3.12
CA VAL A 100 14.12 22.15 3.17
C VAL A 100 14.85 22.53 4.47
N PHE A 101 14.57 21.84 5.58
CA PHE A 101 15.20 22.12 6.87
C PHE A 101 16.48 21.31 7.13
N ILE A 102 16.64 20.16 6.50
CA ILE A 102 17.70 19.19 6.82
C ILE A 102 18.81 19.16 5.76
N LEU A 103 18.47 19.28 4.47
CA LEU A 103 19.40 19.05 3.36
C LEU A 103 20.13 20.32 2.92
N LEU A 104 21.34 20.15 2.39
CA LEU A 104 22.08 21.25 1.76
C LEU A 104 21.49 21.63 0.39
N PRO A 105 21.74 22.85 -0.13
CA PRO A 105 21.22 23.28 -1.43
C PRO A 105 21.58 22.35 -2.60
N SER A 106 22.77 21.75 -2.59
CA SER A 106 23.20 20.77 -3.58
C SER A 106 22.44 19.45 -3.49
N GLU A 107 21.99 19.05 -2.30
CA GLU A 107 21.25 17.82 -2.08
C GLU A 107 19.76 17.98 -2.40
N LEU A 108 19.22 19.20 -2.29
CA LEU A 108 17.85 19.52 -2.72
C LEU A 108 17.63 19.25 -4.21
N GLU A 109 18.65 19.44 -5.05
CA GLU A 109 18.55 19.13 -6.48
C GLU A 109 18.31 17.63 -6.69
N ASN A 110 19.08 16.77 -6.00
CA ASN A 110 18.94 15.32 -6.07
C ASN A 110 17.62 14.84 -5.45
N PHE A 111 17.20 15.45 -4.35
CA PHE A 111 15.90 15.19 -3.74
C PHE A 111 14.76 15.52 -4.71
N SER A 112 14.80 16.65 -5.40
CA SER A 112 13.75 17.05 -6.35
C SER A 112 13.61 16.06 -7.52
N LYS A 113 14.73 15.57 -8.05
CA LYS A 113 14.76 14.52 -9.09
C LYS A 113 14.14 13.22 -8.57
N SER A 114 14.43 12.85 -7.33
CA SER A 114 13.89 11.66 -6.67
C SER A 114 12.39 11.79 -6.40
N ALA A 115 11.93 12.96 -5.94
CA ALA A 115 10.52 13.25 -5.70
C ALA A 115 9.69 13.25 -6.99
N LEU A 116 10.23 13.83 -8.08
CA LEU A 116 9.62 13.77 -9.41
C LEU A 116 9.56 12.34 -9.95
N SER A 117 10.66 11.60 -9.83
CA SER A 117 10.73 10.18 -10.19
C SER A 117 9.65 9.36 -9.45
N ALA A 118 9.52 9.55 -8.14
CA ALA A 118 8.53 8.85 -7.33
C ALA A 118 7.08 9.22 -7.69
N SER A 119 6.85 10.44 -8.18
CA SER A 119 5.53 10.90 -8.61
C SER A 119 5.13 10.34 -9.98
N ILE A 120 6.11 10.16 -10.88
CA ILE A 120 5.89 9.65 -12.24
C ILE A 120 5.78 8.12 -12.28
N SER A 121 6.46 7.42 -11.36
CA SER A 121 6.46 5.95 -11.32
C SER A 121 5.19 5.33 -10.76
N LEU A 122 4.26 6.14 -10.23
CA LEU A 122 2.97 5.70 -9.69
C LEU A 122 1.84 5.86 -10.71
#